data_AF-A0AAV8AJJ1-F1
#
_entry.id   AF-A0AAV8AJJ1-F1
#
_cell.length_a   1.000
_cell.length_b   1.000
_cell.length_c   1.000
_cell.angle_alpha   90.00
_cell.angle_beta   90.00
_cell.angle_gamma   90.00
#
_symmetry.space_group_name_H-M   'P 1'
#
loop_
_entity.id
_entity.type
_entity.pdbx_description
1 polymer ?
#
loop_
_entity_poly.entity_id
_entity_poly.type
_entity_poly.pdbx_seq_one_letter_code
_entity_poly.pdbx_strand_id
1 'polypeptide(L)'
;DVSGLHGLRSFYDGVVTLQGVAQNLPERCTSRMNATLCFFPENTVNGIETPMFLLNAAYDTWQIQYSLAPASAIQDGPWKFCRLNYSKCDSSQIEFLQGFRKNMTTVAESFYQSKATNGLFINSCFTHGQSVLPDTWYGNNSPSIENKGIAQSVGDWYFNRSEVKLIDCPYPCDTTCHNLVT
;
A
#
# COMPACT_ATOMS: atom_id res chain seq x y z
N ASP A 1 -2.32 -13.77 5.78
CA ASP A 1 -0.89 -13.84 5.43
C ASP A 1 -0.63 -15.14 4.68
N VAL A 2 0.62 -15.46 4.35
CA VAL A 2 1.01 -16.69 3.64
C VAL A 2 0.76 -17.98 4.44
N SER A 3 0.50 -17.87 5.75
CA SER A 3 0.08 -18.98 6.61
C SER A 3 -1.43 -19.07 6.80
N GLY A 4 -2.21 -18.18 6.18
CA GLY A 4 -3.67 -18.09 6.34
C GLY A 4 -4.10 -17.37 7.63
N LEU A 5 -3.17 -16.86 8.43
CA LEU A 5 -3.47 -16.12 9.66
C LEU A 5 -3.70 -14.62 9.38
N HIS A 6 -4.21 -13.93 10.39
CA HIS A 6 -4.51 -12.49 10.35
C HIS A 6 -3.66 -11.70 11.35
N GLY A 7 -2.34 -11.91 11.34
CA GLY A 7 -1.42 -11.34 12.33
C GLY A 7 -1.55 -9.83 12.54
N LEU A 8 -1.65 -9.06 11.45
CA LEU A 8 -1.82 -7.60 11.54
C LEU A 8 -3.18 -7.20 12.16
N ARG A 9 -4.24 -7.97 11.92
CA ARG A 9 -5.55 -7.75 12.56
C ARG A 9 -5.48 -8.03 14.05
N SER A 10 -4.84 -9.13 14.44
CA SER A 10 -4.61 -9.46 15.86
C SER A 10 -3.76 -8.41 16.57
N PHE A 11 -2.75 -7.85 15.88
CA PHE A 11 -1.94 -6.76 16.43
C PHE A 11 -2.80 -5.51 16.74
N TYR A 12 -3.59 -5.04 15.77
CA TYR A 12 -4.45 -3.87 15.99
C TYR A 12 -5.60 -4.13 16.97
N ASP A 13 -6.07 -5.38 17.09
CA ASP A 13 -7.01 -5.78 18.13
C ASP A 13 -6.44 -5.59 19.53
N GLY A 14 -5.17 -5.98 19.70
CA GLY A 14 -4.40 -5.70 20.90
C GLY A 14 -4.25 -4.21 21.17
N VAL A 15 -3.98 -3.39 20.15
CA VAL A 15 -3.90 -1.92 20.28
C VAL A 15 -5.23 -1.34 20.73
N VAL A 16 -6.33 -1.70 20.06
CA VAL A 16 -7.69 -1.24 20.41
C VAL A 16 -8.03 -1.59 21.85
N THR A 17 -7.79 -2.83 22.24
CA THR A 17 -8.16 -3.34 23.57
C THR A 17 -7.28 -2.76 24.67
N LEU A 18 -5.96 -2.76 24.48
CA LEU A 18 -5.02 -2.34 25.52
C LEU A 18 -5.02 -0.83 25.74
N GLN A 19 -5.04 -0.06 24.64
CA GLN A 19 -5.03 1.41 24.71
C GLN A 19 -6.44 1.99 24.84
N GLY A 20 -7.47 1.15 24.71
CA GLY A 20 -8.86 1.55 24.70
C GLY A 20 -9.15 2.59 23.63
N VAL A 21 -8.56 2.53 22.44
CA VAL A 21 -8.64 3.63 21.43
C VAL A 21 -9.90 3.61 20.57
N ALA A 22 -10.86 2.71 20.84
CA ALA A 22 -12.07 2.57 20.05
C ALA A 22 -12.87 3.89 19.92
N GLN A 23 -12.96 4.68 21.00
CA GLN A 23 -13.64 5.98 20.98
C GLN A 23 -12.91 7.07 20.18
N ASN A 24 -11.64 6.84 19.81
CA ASN A 24 -10.85 7.79 19.03
C ASN A 24 -10.88 7.48 17.53
N LEU A 25 -11.46 6.35 17.14
CA LEU A 25 -11.60 5.95 15.74
C LEU A 25 -12.86 6.57 15.11
N PRO A 26 -12.91 6.72 13.78
CA PRO A 26 -14.06 7.33 13.12
C PRO A 26 -15.38 6.60 13.42
N GLU A 27 -16.36 7.31 14.00
CA GLU A 27 -17.66 6.76 14.36
C GLU A 27 -18.38 6.12 13.16
N ARG A 28 -18.22 6.72 11.97
CA ARG A 28 -18.76 6.19 10.71
C ARG A 28 -18.27 4.77 10.40
N CYS A 29 -17.09 4.39 10.88
CA CYS A 29 -16.55 3.04 10.77
C CYS A 29 -16.98 2.18 11.97
N THR A 30 -16.76 2.63 13.20
CA THR A 30 -17.02 1.83 14.42
C THR A 30 -18.49 1.52 14.66
N SER A 31 -19.42 2.34 14.14
CA SER A 31 -20.86 2.05 14.17
C SER A 31 -21.30 0.88 13.29
N ARG A 32 -20.45 0.45 12.34
CA ARG A 32 -20.78 -0.58 11.33
C ARG A 32 -19.97 -1.86 11.48
N MET A 33 -18.80 -1.78 12.11
CA MET A 33 -17.88 -2.90 12.22
C MET A 33 -17.03 -2.82 13.49
N ASN A 34 -16.32 -3.90 13.79
CA ASN A 34 -15.40 -3.93 14.92
C ASN A 34 -14.33 -2.83 14.78
N ALA A 35 -14.06 -2.10 15.88
CA ALA A 35 -13.09 -1.01 15.92
C ALA A 35 -11.69 -1.38 15.39
N THR A 36 -11.25 -2.62 15.58
CA THR A 36 -10.00 -3.15 15.02
C THR A 36 -9.92 -2.99 13.50
N LEU A 37 -11.03 -3.17 12.79
CA LEU A 37 -11.05 -3.03 11.32
C LEU A 37 -10.92 -1.57 10.87
N CYS A 38 -11.18 -0.60 11.75
CA CYS A 38 -11.05 0.82 11.44
C CYS A 38 -9.60 1.33 11.47
N PHE A 39 -8.62 0.49 11.82
CA PHE A 39 -7.20 0.75 11.59
C PHE A 39 -6.76 0.47 10.15
N PHE A 40 -7.60 -0.21 9.37
CA PHE A 40 -7.29 -0.62 8.01
C PHE A 40 -7.89 0.37 7.01
N PRO A 41 -7.07 1.03 6.16
CA PRO A 41 -7.53 2.10 5.28
C PRO A 41 -8.71 1.72 4.39
N GLU A 42 -8.83 0.48 3.94
CA GLU A 42 -9.95 0.02 3.10
C GLU A 42 -11.33 0.28 3.73
N ASN A 43 -11.41 0.39 5.06
CA ASN A 43 -12.64 0.60 5.79
C ASN A 43 -12.92 2.08 6.13
N THR A 44 -11.92 2.96 6.02
CA THR A 44 -12.03 4.35 6.49
C THR A 44 -11.86 5.40 5.41
N VAL A 45 -11.06 5.16 4.37
CA VAL A 45 -10.68 6.19 3.39
C VAL A 45 -11.87 6.76 2.62
N ASN A 46 -12.88 5.95 2.31
CA ASN A 46 -14.11 6.39 1.64
C ASN A 46 -14.99 7.29 2.51
N GLY A 47 -14.74 7.32 3.83
CA GLY A 47 -15.46 8.15 4.78
C GLY A 47 -14.87 9.54 4.99
N ILE A 48 -13.67 9.82 4.46
CA ILE A 48 -12.93 11.06 4.70
C ILE A 48 -13.45 12.17 3.77
N GLU A 49 -13.87 13.29 4.35
CA GLU A 49 -14.42 14.42 3.61
C GLU A 49 -13.35 15.31 2.97
N THR A 50 -12.18 15.43 3.57
CA THR A 50 -11.06 16.20 3.01
C THR A 50 -10.54 15.52 1.74
N PRO A 51 -10.29 16.25 0.62
CA PRO A 51 -9.62 15.66 -0.53
C PRO A 51 -8.29 15.00 -0.13
N MET A 52 -8.02 13.81 -0.65
CA MET A 52 -6.85 13.02 -0.29
C MET A 52 -6.10 12.53 -1.54
N PHE A 53 -4.78 12.45 -1.42
CA PHE A 53 -3.92 11.81 -2.40
C PHE A 53 -3.29 10.55 -1.80
N LEU A 54 -3.55 9.40 -2.41
CA LEU A 54 -2.95 8.14 -1.98
C LEU A 54 -1.68 7.88 -2.77
N LEU A 55 -0.53 7.96 -2.10
CA LEU A 55 0.75 7.50 -2.62
C LEU A 55 1.07 6.15 -1.97
N ASN A 56 1.24 5.10 -2.77
CA ASN A 56 1.63 3.80 -2.23
C ASN A 56 2.37 2.95 -3.27
N ALA A 57 3.25 2.06 -2.80
CA ALA A 57 3.81 1.01 -3.65
C ALA A 57 2.85 -0.20 -3.67
N ALA A 58 2.57 -0.76 -4.84
CA ALA A 58 1.71 -1.94 -4.96
C ALA A 58 2.30 -3.18 -4.27
N TYR A 59 3.63 -3.22 -4.17
CA TYR A 59 4.40 -4.25 -3.49
C TYR A 59 5.20 -3.63 -2.34
N ASP A 60 4.52 -2.93 -1.43
CA ASP A 60 5.17 -2.31 -0.27
C ASP A 60 5.94 -3.35 0.57
N THR A 61 7.25 -3.15 0.71
CA THR A 61 8.13 -4.16 1.32
C THR A 61 7.88 -4.31 2.82
N TRP A 62 7.40 -3.27 3.50
CA TRP A 62 7.02 -3.37 4.90
C TRP A 62 5.75 -4.21 5.05
N GLN A 63 4.74 -3.96 4.22
CA GLN A 63 3.52 -4.76 4.17
C GLN A 63 3.82 -6.24 3.86
N ILE A 64 4.75 -6.51 2.92
CA ILE A 64 5.21 -7.88 2.66
C ILE A 64 5.85 -8.48 3.91
N GLN A 65 6.78 -7.77 4.56
CA GLN A 65 7.57 -8.32 5.66
C GLN A 65 6.82 -8.45 6.98
N TYR A 66 5.80 -7.64 7.24
CA TYR A 66 5.15 -7.60 8.55
C TYR A 66 3.69 -8.04 8.52
N SER A 67 3.06 -8.05 7.33
CA SER A 67 1.67 -8.46 7.18
C SER A 67 1.54 -9.71 6.33
N LEU A 68 2.10 -9.73 5.11
CA LEU A 68 1.85 -10.83 4.17
C LEU A 68 2.72 -12.06 4.46
N ALA A 69 4.00 -11.84 4.76
CA ALA A 69 5.01 -12.87 5.01
C ALA A 69 5.83 -12.52 6.28
N PRO A 70 5.18 -12.47 7.47
CA PRO A 70 5.86 -12.18 8.72
C PRO A 70 6.81 -13.32 9.13
N ALA A 71 7.90 -12.99 9.81
CA ALA A 71 8.91 -13.97 10.25
C ALA A 71 8.31 -15.09 11.12
N SER A 72 7.30 -14.78 11.93
CA SER A 72 6.56 -15.76 12.75
C SER A 72 5.83 -16.82 11.93
N ALA A 73 5.52 -16.56 10.66
CA ALA A 73 4.84 -17.49 9.77
C ALA A 73 5.80 -18.42 9.01
N ILE A 74 7.14 -18.27 9.16
CA ILE A 74 8.12 -18.81 8.19
C ILE A 74 9.41 -19.30 8.89
N GLN A 75 9.31 -20.20 9.87
CA GLN A 75 10.52 -20.70 10.56
C GLN A 75 11.55 -21.34 9.59
N ASP A 76 11.13 -22.00 8.50
CA ASP A 76 12.00 -22.43 7.37
C ASP A 76 11.25 -22.53 6.03
N GLY A 77 10.25 -21.67 5.83
CA GLY A 77 9.37 -21.73 4.65
C GLY A 77 9.91 -21.03 3.40
N PRO A 78 9.24 -21.23 2.24
CA PRO A 78 9.68 -20.73 0.93
C PRO A 78 9.81 -19.19 0.90
N TRP A 79 9.11 -18.49 1.79
CA TRP A 79 9.07 -17.02 1.87
C TRP A 79 10.28 -16.38 2.56
N LYS A 80 11.19 -17.17 3.15
CA LYS A 80 12.33 -16.67 3.95
C LYS A 80 13.18 -15.63 3.23
N PHE A 81 13.51 -15.89 1.96
CA PHE A 81 14.30 -14.97 1.13
C PHE A 81 13.43 -14.02 0.31
N CYS A 82 12.33 -14.51 -0.28
CA CYS A 82 11.42 -13.69 -1.09
C CYS A 82 10.88 -12.46 -0.36
N ARG A 83 10.52 -12.59 0.93
CA ARG A 83 9.97 -11.46 1.72
C ARG A 83 10.96 -10.30 1.88
N LEU A 84 12.27 -10.59 1.85
CA LEU A 84 13.35 -9.62 2.03
C LEU A 84 13.85 -9.08 0.69
N ASN A 85 13.75 -9.90 -0.35
CA ASN A 85 14.29 -9.62 -1.66
C ASN A 85 13.41 -10.23 -2.74
N TYR A 86 12.70 -9.37 -3.48
CA TYR A 86 11.77 -9.80 -4.53
C TYR A 86 12.45 -10.65 -5.62
N SER A 87 13.75 -10.43 -5.89
CA SER A 87 14.50 -11.21 -6.88
C SER A 87 14.70 -12.67 -6.47
N LYS A 88 14.43 -13.01 -5.21
CA LYS A 88 14.45 -14.36 -4.66
C LYS A 88 13.06 -15.02 -4.64
N CYS A 89 12.03 -14.32 -5.11
CA CYS A 89 10.70 -14.89 -5.23
C CYS A 89 10.59 -15.79 -6.45
N ASP A 90 10.00 -16.97 -6.28
CA ASP A 90 9.56 -17.79 -7.39
C ASP A 90 8.23 -17.28 -7.98
N SER A 91 7.82 -17.86 -9.11
CA SER A 91 6.60 -17.45 -9.82
C SER A 91 5.34 -17.54 -8.95
N SER A 92 5.23 -18.54 -8.07
CA SER A 92 4.06 -18.72 -7.20
C SER A 92 3.98 -17.64 -6.11
N GLN A 93 5.15 -17.22 -5.60
CA GLN A 93 5.23 -16.13 -4.63
C GLN A 93 4.91 -14.79 -5.28
N ILE A 94 5.40 -14.54 -6.49
CA ILE A 94 5.01 -13.36 -7.27
C ILE A 94 3.51 -13.38 -7.55
N GLU A 95 2.93 -14.51 -7.94
CA GLU A 95 1.48 -14.64 -8.17
C GLU A 95 0.67 -14.31 -6.90
N PHE A 96 1.08 -14.80 -5.73
CA PHE A 96 0.46 -14.43 -4.46
C PHE A 96 0.50 -12.91 -4.22
N LEU A 97 1.66 -12.28 -4.44
CA LEU A 97 1.81 -10.82 -4.30
C LEU A 97 0.97 -10.04 -5.32
N GLN A 98 0.85 -10.55 -6.55
CA GLN A 98 -0.06 -9.97 -7.55
C GLN A 98 -1.53 -10.09 -7.13
N GLY A 99 -1.92 -11.19 -6.48
CA GLY A 99 -3.24 -11.36 -5.88
C GLY A 99 -3.53 -10.28 -4.83
N PHE A 100 -2.56 -10.01 -3.95
CA PHE A 100 -2.68 -8.90 -2.99
C PHE A 100 -2.81 -7.55 -3.69
N ARG A 101 -1.93 -7.26 -4.67
CA ARG A 101 -2.00 -6.04 -5.47
C ARG A 101 -3.39 -5.85 -6.07
N LYS A 102 -3.94 -6.90 -6.70
CA LYS A 102 -5.27 -6.84 -7.34
C LYS A 102 -6.35 -6.41 -6.36
N ASN A 103 -6.38 -6.99 -5.17
CA ASN A 103 -7.34 -6.62 -4.12
C ASN A 103 -7.15 -5.15 -3.69
N MET A 104 -5.91 -4.74 -3.45
CA MET A 104 -5.59 -3.37 -3.03
C MET A 104 -5.99 -2.35 -4.11
N THR A 105 -5.70 -2.61 -5.38
CA THR A 105 -6.05 -1.70 -6.47
C THR A 105 -7.56 -1.60 -6.67
N THR A 106 -8.33 -2.68 -6.49
CA THR A 106 -9.80 -2.62 -6.54
C THR A 106 -10.39 -1.75 -5.43
N VAL A 107 -9.82 -1.80 -4.22
CA VAL A 107 -10.23 -0.89 -3.14
C VAL A 107 -9.83 0.55 -3.45
N ALA A 108 -8.61 0.77 -3.95
CA ALA A 108 -8.13 2.10 -4.33
C ALA A 108 -8.96 2.72 -5.45
N GLU A 109 -9.45 1.91 -6.39
CA GLU A 109 -10.39 2.31 -7.44
C GLU A 109 -11.68 2.86 -6.86
N SER A 110 -12.27 2.14 -5.91
CA SER A 110 -13.46 2.60 -5.20
C SER A 110 -13.22 3.93 -4.48
N PHE A 111 -12.03 4.14 -3.92
CA PHE A 111 -11.64 5.38 -3.24
C PHE A 111 -11.61 6.60 -4.17
N TYR A 112 -10.94 6.54 -5.32
CA TYR A 112 -10.88 7.70 -6.20
C TYR A 112 -12.19 7.93 -6.98
N GLN A 113 -13.00 6.87 -7.17
CA GLN A 113 -14.34 6.98 -7.75
C GLN A 113 -15.35 7.60 -6.78
N SER A 114 -15.17 7.39 -5.46
CA SER A 114 -16.06 7.96 -4.44
C SER A 114 -16.04 9.49 -4.42
N LYS A 115 -14.93 10.12 -4.82
CA LYS A 115 -14.78 11.56 -4.82
C LYS A 115 -13.82 12.01 -5.93
N ALA A 116 -14.32 12.81 -6.86
CA ALA A 116 -13.55 13.30 -8.01
C ALA A 116 -12.30 14.11 -7.64
N THR A 117 -12.26 14.71 -6.44
CA THR A 117 -11.10 15.48 -5.96
C THR A 117 -10.00 14.62 -5.34
N ASN A 118 -10.23 13.31 -5.16
CA ASN A 118 -9.19 12.40 -4.71
C ASN A 118 -8.24 12.06 -5.84
N GLY A 119 -6.95 11.95 -5.50
CA GLY A 119 -5.91 11.49 -6.42
C GLY A 119 -5.22 10.23 -5.89
N LEU A 120 -4.51 9.54 -6.77
CA LEU A 120 -3.61 8.47 -6.36
C LEU A 120 -2.44 8.29 -7.32
N PHE A 121 -1.37 7.71 -6.77
CA PHE A 121 -0.22 7.21 -7.49
C PHE A 121 0.20 5.87 -6.87
N ILE A 122 -0.03 4.78 -7.60
CA ILE A 122 0.29 3.42 -7.19
C ILE A 122 1.19 2.79 -8.25
N ASN A 123 2.50 2.78 -8.00
CA ASN A 123 3.49 2.13 -8.86
C ASN A 123 3.69 0.67 -8.47
N SER A 124 4.28 -0.12 -9.37
CA SER A 124 4.56 -1.53 -9.14
C SER A 124 5.97 -1.81 -8.62
N CYS A 125 6.53 -0.88 -7.86
CA CYS A 125 7.83 -1.05 -7.24
C CYS A 125 7.76 -1.88 -5.95
N PHE A 126 8.82 -2.63 -5.69
CA PHE A 126 9.10 -3.25 -4.40
C PHE A 126 9.86 -2.24 -3.52
N THR A 127 9.15 -1.38 -2.80
CA THR A 127 9.79 -0.32 -2.00
C THR A 127 8.96 0.03 -0.77
N HIS A 128 9.45 0.94 0.08
CA HIS A 128 8.72 1.46 1.23
C HIS A 128 9.09 2.93 1.45
N GLY A 129 8.09 3.79 1.71
CA GLY A 129 8.32 5.21 2.05
C GLY A 129 8.85 6.06 0.89
N GLN A 130 8.13 6.12 -0.23
CA GLN A 130 8.62 6.73 -1.48
C GLN A 130 8.78 8.26 -1.46
N SER A 131 8.16 8.95 -0.50
CA SER A 131 8.25 10.40 -0.33
C SER A 131 9.41 10.85 0.57
N VAL A 132 10.16 9.91 1.17
CA VAL A 132 11.18 10.21 2.17
C VAL A 132 12.51 10.60 1.52
N LEU A 133 12.94 9.88 0.49
CA LEU A 133 14.22 10.10 -0.16
C LEU A 133 14.08 11.07 -1.34
N PRO A 134 14.94 12.10 -1.46
CA PRO A 134 14.95 13.00 -2.62
C PRO A 134 15.00 12.27 -3.96
N ASP A 135 15.84 11.25 -4.06
CA ASP A 135 16.05 10.49 -5.31
C ASP A 135 14.78 9.79 -5.79
N THR A 136 13.95 9.27 -4.87
CA THR A 136 12.67 8.65 -5.21
C THR A 136 11.53 9.65 -5.32
N TRP A 137 11.58 10.76 -4.58
CA TRP A 137 10.52 11.74 -4.54
C TRP A 137 10.55 12.68 -5.76
N TYR A 138 11.70 13.31 -6.05
CA TYR A 138 11.87 14.31 -7.12
C TYR A 138 13.19 14.20 -7.89
N GLY A 139 13.91 13.07 -7.79
CA GLY A 139 15.12 12.82 -8.58
C GLY A 139 14.83 12.72 -10.08
N ASN A 140 15.84 12.98 -10.91
CA ASN A 140 15.74 12.87 -12.38
C ASN A 140 15.35 11.46 -12.85
N ASN A 141 15.68 10.44 -12.06
CA ASN A 141 15.33 9.04 -12.26
C ASN A 141 14.28 8.55 -11.25
N SER A 142 13.45 9.44 -10.69
CA SER A 142 12.33 9.05 -9.83
C SER A 142 11.48 7.97 -10.51
N PRO A 143 10.97 6.96 -9.77
CA PRO A 143 9.94 6.06 -10.29
C PRO A 143 8.77 6.86 -10.88
N SER A 144 8.23 6.36 -11.99
CA SER A 144 7.25 7.10 -12.79
C SER A 144 6.23 6.19 -13.44
N ILE A 145 5.01 6.67 -13.54
CA ILE A 145 3.93 6.03 -14.31
C ILE A 145 3.61 6.95 -15.47
N GLU A 146 3.55 6.43 -16.70
CA GLU A 146 3.31 7.23 -17.91
C GLU A 146 4.27 8.44 -18.04
N ASN A 147 5.54 8.24 -17.67
CA ASN A 147 6.59 9.27 -17.62
C ASN A 147 6.32 10.45 -16.64
N LYS A 148 5.42 10.28 -15.67
CA LYS A 148 5.17 11.25 -14.60
C LYS A 148 5.77 10.74 -13.29
N GLY A 149 6.74 11.50 -12.76
CA GLY A 149 7.37 11.21 -11.47
C GLY A 149 6.43 11.43 -10.28
N ILE A 150 6.85 11.00 -9.10
CA ILE A 150 5.99 11.02 -7.89
C ILE A 150 5.69 12.46 -7.45
N ALA A 151 6.71 13.29 -7.18
CA ALA A 151 6.51 14.67 -6.74
C ALA A 151 5.75 15.52 -7.78
N GLN A 152 6.00 15.29 -9.07
CA GLN A 152 5.25 15.94 -10.14
C GLN A 152 3.75 15.59 -10.06
N SER A 153 3.44 14.29 -9.96
CA SER A 153 2.06 13.79 -9.85
C SER A 153 1.34 14.36 -8.63
N VAL A 154 2.00 14.39 -7.47
CA VAL A 154 1.42 14.98 -6.26
C VAL A 154 1.24 16.49 -6.40
N GLY A 155 2.22 17.20 -6.97
CA GLY A 155 2.14 18.64 -7.20
C GLY A 155 1.03 19.01 -8.18
N ASP A 156 0.88 18.25 -9.26
CA ASP A 156 -0.16 18.50 -10.26
C ASP A 156 -1.56 18.29 -9.70
N TRP A 157 -1.75 17.30 -8.83
CA TRP A 157 -2.99 17.14 -8.06
C TRP A 157 -3.19 18.29 -7.06
N TYR A 158 -2.19 18.58 -6.23
CA TYR A 158 -2.30 19.55 -5.13
C TYR A 158 -2.61 20.97 -5.64
N PHE A 159 -1.97 21.39 -6.73
CA PHE A 159 -2.18 22.69 -7.36
C PHE A 159 -3.31 22.68 -8.39
N ASN A 160 -4.10 21.60 -8.48
CA ASN A 160 -5.21 21.45 -9.42
C ASN A 160 -4.81 21.70 -10.89
N ARG A 161 -3.61 21.28 -11.28
CA ARG A 161 -3.09 21.37 -12.66
C ARG A 161 -3.58 20.21 -13.51
N SER A 162 -3.77 19.02 -12.92
CA SER A 162 -4.38 17.88 -13.60
C SER A 162 -4.97 16.89 -12.59
N GLU A 163 -5.92 16.08 -13.06
CA GLU A 163 -6.40 14.91 -12.34
C GLU A 163 -5.34 13.80 -12.40
N VAL A 164 -5.06 13.17 -11.26
CA VAL A 164 -4.01 12.16 -11.14
C VAL A 164 -4.57 10.92 -10.46
N LYS A 165 -4.85 9.89 -11.27
CA LYS A 165 -5.40 8.60 -10.85
C LYS A 165 -4.61 7.48 -11.51
N LEU A 166 -3.35 7.35 -11.10
CA LEU A 166 -2.36 6.50 -11.78
C LEU A 166 -2.15 5.19 -11.01
N ILE A 167 -2.60 4.08 -11.59
CA ILE A 167 -2.27 2.72 -11.15
C ILE A 167 -1.46 2.06 -12.25
N ASP A 168 -0.24 1.67 -11.92
CA ASP A 168 0.71 1.06 -12.83
C ASP A 168 0.33 -0.39 -13.20
N CYS A 169 0.94 -0.99 -14.21
CA CYS A 169 0.75 -2.41 -14.57
C CYS A 169 1.38 -3.36 -13.54
N PRO A 170 0.99 -4.65 -13.44
CA PRO A 170 1.64 -5.59 -12.52
C PRO A 170 3.13 -5.79 -12.82
N TYR A 171 3.94 -6.05 -11.79
CA TYR A 171 5.37 -6.43 -11.94
C TYR A 171 5.52 -7.57 -12.97
N PRO A 172 6.53 -7.55 -13.85
CA PRO A 172 7.74 -6.70 -13.85
C PRO A 172 7.75 -5.55 -14.86
N CYS A 173 6.61 -4.90 -15.12
CA CYS A 173 6.54 -3.95 -16.24
C CYS A 173 7.27 -2.60 -16.01
N ASP A 174 7.33 -2.10 -14.78
CA ASP A 174 7.92 -0.79 -14.48
C ASP A 174 9.44 -0.89 -14.33
N THR A 175 10.14 -0.31 -15.31
CA THR A 175 11.60 -0.27 -15.39
C THR A 175 12.22 0.94 -14.68
N THR A 176 11.39 1.86 -14.17
CA THR A 176 11.82 3.05 -13.44
C THR A 176 11.93 2.82 -11.94
N CYS A 177 11.51 1.64 -11.47
CA CYS A 177 11.50 1.31 -10.06
C CYS A 177 12.90 1.22 -9.43
N HIS A 178 13.06 1.92 -8.31
CA HIS A 178 14.16 1.73 -7.36
C HIS A 178 13.76 0.68 -6.32
N ASN A 179 13.77 -0.59 -6.73
CA ASN A 179 13.36 -1.68 -5.85
C ASN A 179 14.34 -1.86 -4.68
N LEU A 180 13.81 -2.06 -3.47
CA LEU A 180 14.57 -2.46 -2.31
C LEU A 180 14.94 -3.94 -2.43
N VAL A 181 16.25 -4.19 -2.40
CA VAL A 181 16.87 -5.50 -2.46
C VAL A 181 17.73 -5.61 -1.21
N THR A 182 17.23 -6.29 -0.18
CA THR A 182 17.94 -6.48 1.09
C THR A 182 18.23 -7.94 1.38
#